data_AF-A0A2V8UAT8-F1
#
_entry.id   AF-A0A2V8UAT8-F1
#
_cell.length_a   1.000
_cell.length_b   1.000
_cell.length_c   1.000
_cell.angle_alpha   90.00
_cell.angle_beta   90.00
_cell.angle_gamma   90.00
#
_symmetry.space_group_name_H-M   'P 1'
#
loop_
_entity.id
_entity.type
_entity.pdbx_description
1 polymer ?
#
loop_
_entity_poly.entity_id
_entity_poly.type
_entity_poly.pdbx_seq_one_letter_code
_entity_poly.pdbx_strand_id
1 'polypeptide(L)'
;MPLSQGWIGYFGKCETPSVLASLEQWLRRRLRSAIWKRWKRGTTRFAELRQRDVGKDLAAQTAGSPLGPWRLANSPALSIALSNVYFDSLGIPRLTVNR
;
A
#
# COMPACT_ATOMS: atom_id res chain seq x y z
N MET A 1 -12.74 -23.17 8.31
CA MET A 1 -11.42 -22.90 8.90
C MET A 1 -10.65 -21.97 7.96
N PRO A 2 -10.38 -20.70 8.31
CA PRO A 2 -9.68 -19.79 7.41
C PRO A 2 -8.17 -20.07 7.40
N LEU A 3 -7.58 -20.14 6.22
CA LEU A 3 -6.15 -20.44 5.97
C LEU A 3 -5.17 -19.42 6.59
N SER A 4 -5.64 -18.26 7.04
CA SER A 4 -4.81 -17.16 7.52
C SER A 4 -4.21 -17.37 8.92
N GLN A 5 -4.85 -18.16 9.79
CA GLN A 5 -4.36 -18.37 11.16
C GLN A 5 -3.20 -19.36 11.26
N GLY A 6 -3.15 -20.37 10.39
CA GLY A 6 -2.08 -21.37 10.40
C GLY A 6 -0.71 -20.80 10.04
N TRP A 7 -0.68 -19.84 9.11
CA TRP A 7 0.57 -19.21 8.64
C TRP A 7 1.20 -18.34 9.73
N ILE A 8 0.39 -17.54 10.44
CA ILE A 8 0.86 -16.67 11.53
C ILE A 8 1.39 -17.50 12.71
N GLY A 9 0.77 -18.65 13.02
CA GLY A 9 1.25 -19.56 14.08
C GLY A 9 2.59 -20.24 13.75
N TYR A 10 2.87 -20.50 12.47
CA TYR A 10 4.11 -21.14 12.03
C TYR A 10 5.29 -20.15 11.99
N PHE A 11 5.06 -18.94 11.45
CA PHE A 11 6.09 -17.90 11.33
C PHE A 11 6.20 -17.02 12.59
N GLY A 12 5.21 -17.01 13.48
CA GLY A 12 5.23 -16.25 14.72
C GLY A 12 6.24 -16.78 15.76
N LYS A 13 6.73 -18.01 15.61
CA LYS A 13 7.84 -18.57 16.40
C LYS A 13 9.23 -18.19 15.88
N CYS A 14 9.33 -17.67 14.66
CA CYS A 14 10.58 -17.12 14.17
C CYS A 14 10.72 -15.72 14.77
N GLU A 15 11.71 -15.53 15.65
CA GLU A 15 12.10 -14.27 16.30
C GLU A 15 12.64 -13.23 15.29
N THR A 16 11.98 -13.02 14.16
CA THR A 16 12.45 -12.13 13.09
C THR A 16 11.40 -11.06 12.76
N PRO A 17 11.09 -10.15 13.72
CA PRO A 17 10.17 -9.05 13.49
C PRO A 17 10.62 -8.15 12.32
N SER A 18 11.93 -8.07 12.05
CA SER A 18 12.51 -7.32 10.93
C SER A 18 12.17 -7.91 9.56
N VAL A 19 12.15 -9.25 9.43
CA VAL A 19 11.78 -9.93 8.17
C VAL A 19 10.28 -9.78 7.90
N LEU A 20 9.45 -9.94 8.94
CA LEU A 20 8.01 -9.72 8.86
C LEU A 20 7.69 -8.26 8.50
N ALA A 21 8.40 -7.28 9.08
CA ALA A 21 8.25 -5.88 8.73
C ALA A 21 8.61 -5.59 7.27
N SER A 22 9.72 -6.16 6.79
CA SER A 22 10.18 -6.02 5.41
C SER A 22 9.17 -6.64 4.42
N LEU A 23 8.62 -7.80 4.76
CA LEU A 23 7.58 -8.47 3.99
C LEU A 23 6.28 -7.66 3.96
N GLU A 24 5.83 -7.13 5.10
CA GLU A 24 4.65 -6.26 5.20
C GLU A 24 4.82 -4.99 4.35
N GLN A 25 6.00 -4.36 4.41
CA GLN A 25 6.32 -3.19 3.60
C GLN A 25 6.30 -3.52 2.10
N TRP A 26 6.90 -4.64 1.70
CA TRP A 26 6.88 -5.11 0.32
C TRP A 26 5.46 -5.40 -0.17
N LEU A 27 4.64 -6.07 0.65
CA LEU A 27 3.25 -6.38 0.34
C LEU A 27 2.42 -5.11 0.15
N ARG A 28 2.52 -4.15 1.07
CA ARG A 28 1.82 -2.85 0.95
C ARG A 28 2.24 -2.09 -0.30
N ARG A 29 3.54 -2.07 -0.64
CA ARG A 29 4.02 -1.47 -1.89
C ARG A 29 3.45 -2.18 -3.12
N ARG A 30 3.34 -3.51 -3.09
CA ARG A 30 2.75 -4.29 -4.17
C ARG A 30 1.27 -3.97 -4.36
N LEU A 31 0.52 -3.84 -3.27
CA LEU A 31 -0.89 -3.44 -3.28
C LEU A 31 -1.06 -2.03 -3.87
N ARG A 32 -0.23 -1.06 -3.44
CA ARG A 32 -0.23 0.29 -4.04
C ARG A 32 0.00 0.25 -5.54
N SER A 33 0.97 -0.54 -5.99
CA SER A 33 1.27 -0.73 -7.42
C SER A 33 0.09 -1.34 -8.18
N ALA A 34 -0.60 -2.32 -7.60
CA ALA A 34 -1.79 -2.94 -8.19
C ALA A 34 -2.96 -1.96 -8.30
N ILE A 35 -3.23 -1.18 -7.24
CA ILE A 35 -4.27 -0.14 -7.23
C ILE A 35 -3.93 0.94 -8.28
N TRP A 36 -2.67 1.38 -8.35
CA TRP A 36 -2.24 2.33 -9.38
C TRP A 36 -2.44 1.82 -10.80
N LYS A 37 -2.17 0.54 -11.05
CA LYS A 37 -2.45 -0.10 -12.35
C LYS A 37 -3.95 -0.17 -12.65
N ARG A 38 -4.79 -0.34 -11.63
CA ARG A 38 -6.26 -0.32 -11.78
C ARG A 38 -6.75 1.06 -12.24
N TRP A 39 -6.10 2.14 -11.81
CA TRP A 39 -6.38 3.49 -12.29
C TRP A 39 -5.75 3.72 -13.68
N LYS A 40 -6.48 3.29 -14.72
CA LYS A 40 -5.99 3.34 -16.11
C LYS A 40 -5.87 4.75 -16.69
N ARG A 41 -6.80 5.66 -16.35
CA ARG A 41 -6.88 7.01 -16.93
C ARG A 41 -6.27 8.06 -16.01
N GLY A 42 -5.55 9.03 -16.56
CA GLY A 42 -4.94 10.13 -15.81
C GLY A 42 -5.96 10.96 -15.01
N THR A 43 -7.14 11.20 -15.59
CA THR A 43 -8.26 11.87 -14.92
C THR A 43 -8.76 11.08 -13.72
N THR A 44 -8.91 9.76 -13.85
CA THR A 44 -9.27 8.86 -12.74
C THR A 44 -8.20 8.88 -11.65
N ARG A 45 -6.90 8.80 -12.01
CA ARG A 45 -5.80 8.91 -11.03
C ARG A 45 -5.88 10.21 -10.23
N PHE A 46 -6.06 11.33 -10.92
CA PHE A 46 -6.19 12.62 -10.25
C PHE A 46 -7.40 12.68 -9.32
N ALA A 47 -8.57 12.24 -9.78
CA ALA A 47 -9.80 12.22 -8.99
C ALA A 47 -9.67 11.32 -7.74
N GLU A 48 -9.11 10.12 -7.89
CA GLU A 48 -8.92 9.16 -6.80
C GLU A 48 -7.90 9.65 -5.77
N LEU A 49 -6.84 10.34 -6.20
CA LEU A 49 -5.88 10.99 -5.31
C LEU A 49 -6.53 12.15 -4.55
N ARG A 50 -7.30 13.01 -5.23
CA ARG A 50 -8.02 14.14 -4.61
C ARG A 50 -9.07 13.68 -3.61
N GLN A 51 -9.78 12.59 -3.91
CA GLN A 51 -10.78 12.01 -3.01
C GLN A 51 -10.15 11.48 -1.71
N ARG A 52 -8.86 11.16 -1.73
CA ARG A 52 -8.09 10.67 -0.57
C ARG A 52 -7.19 11.75 0.00
N ASP A 53 -7.65 13.00 -0.06
CA ASP A 53 -7.02 14.18 0.53
C ASP A 53 -5.59 14.50 0.08
N VAL A 54 -5.17 13.99 -1.09
CA VAL A 54 -3.90 14.43 -1.70
C VAL A 54 -4.07 15.85 -2.23
N GLY A 55 -3.11 16.72 -1.91
CA GLY A 55 -3.06 18.10 -2.41
C GLY A 55 -3.09 18.16 -3.94
N LYS A 56 -3.71 19.21 -4.49
CA LYS A 56 -3.96 19.36 -5.93
C LYS A 56 -2.69 19.22 -6.79
N ASP A 57 -1.63 19.93 -6.42
CA ASP A 57 -0.39 19.96 -7.20
C ASP A 57 0.33 18.62 -7.16
N LEU A 58 0.41 18.01 -5.98
CA LEU A 58 1.00 16.68 -5.79
C LEU A 58 0.21 15.60 -6.54
N ALA A 59 -1.13 15.69 -6.53
CA ALA A 59 -2.00 14.79 -7.27
C ALA A 59 -1.81 14.93 -8.78
N ALA A 60 -1.74 16.14 -9.31
CA ALA A 60 -1.52 16.40 -10.73
C ALA A 60 -0.15 15.89 -11.20
N GLN A 61 0.91 16.20 -10.46
CA GLN A 61 2.27 15.72 -10.76
C GLN A 61 2.35 14.19 -10.76
N THR A 62 1.72 13.53 -9.79
CA THR A 62 1.75 12.06 -9.70
C THR A 62 0.89 11.40 -10.79
N ALA A 63 -0.28 11.96 -11.10
CA ALA A 63 -1.18 11.42 -12.12
C ALA A 63 -0.58 11.47 -13.53
N GLY A 64 0.16 12.54 -13.85
CA GLY A 64 0.84 12.75 -15.14
C GLY A 64 2.24 12.14 -15.23
N SER A 65 2.76 11.54 -14.16
CA SER A 65 4.12 11.01 -14.15
C SER A 65 4.29 9.85 -15.14
N PRO A 66 5.35 9.84 -15.98
CA PRO A 66 5.65 8.73 -16.90
C PRO A 66 6.23 7.51 -16.19
N LEU A 67 6.45 7.61 -14.87
CA LEU A 67 7.11 6.56 -14.10
C LEU A 67 6.24 5.30 -13.99
N GLY A 68 6.92 4.15 -14.01
CA GLY A 68 6.25 2.85 -13.89
C GLY A 68 5.52 2.69 -12.54
N PRO A 69 4.49 1.82 -12.48
CA PRO A 69 3.66 1.63 -11.27
C PRO A 69 4.44 1.28 -10.01
N TRP A 70 5.53 0.51 -10.13
CA TRP A 70 6.36 0.13 -8.99
C TRP A 70 7.16 1.30 -8.39
N ARG A 71 7.57 2.27 -9.22
CA ARG A 71 8.26 3.47 -8.76
C ARG A 71 7.28 4.43 -8.12
N LEU A 72 6.10 4.61 -8.72
CA LEU A 72 5.04 5.46 -8.17
C LEU A 72 4.44 4.90 -6.88
N ALA A 73 4.42 3.58 -6.69
CA ALA A 73 3.96 2.95 -5.45
C ALA A 73 4.72 3.40 -4.19
N ASN A 74 5.91 4.01 -4.35
CA ASN A 74 6.70 4.59 -3.26
C ASN A 74 6.67 6.14 -3.26
N SER A 75 5.78 6.75 -4.02
CA SER A 75 5.63 8.22 -4.05
C SER A 75 4.90 8.73 -2.80
N PRO A 76 5.14 10.00 -2.39
CA PRO A 76 4.41 10.62 -1.30
C PRO A 76 2.89 10.64 -1.54
N ALA A 77 2.47 10.93 -2.77
CA ALA A 77 1.05 10.96 -3.15
C ALA A 77 0.34 9.62 -2.91
N LEU A 78 0.96 8.50 -3.31
CA LEU A 78 0.38 7.17 -3.05
C LEU A 78 0.52 6.72 -1.61
N SER A 79 1.49 7.22 -0.87
CA SER A 79 1.62 6.94 0.56
C SER A 79 0.54 7.66 1.37
N ILE A 80 0.16 8.88 0.98
CA ILE A 80 -0.95 9.63 1.56
C ILE A 80 -2.28 8.98 1.17
N ALA A 81 -2.52 8.78 -0.13
CA ALA A 81 -3.77 8.22 -0.62
C ALA A 81 -4.01 6.79 -0.11
N LEU A 82 -2.98 5.94 -0.17
CA LEU A 82 -3.04 4.54 0.23
C LEU A 82 -2.18 4.32 1.46
N SER A 83 -2.55 5.02 2.54
CA SER A 83 -1.87 4.96 3.82
C SER A 83 -1.95 3.57 4.44
N ASN A 84 -1.08 3.28 5.41
CA ASN A 84 -1.15 2.01 6.13
C ASN A 84 -2.50 1.86 6.86
N VAL A 85 -3.03 2.97 7.40
CA VAL A 85 -4.36 3.03 8.03
C VAL A 85 -5.47 2.65 7.06
N TYR A 86 -5.40 3.10 5.80
CA TYR A 86 -6.35 2.68 4.77
C TYR A 86 -6.32 1.16 4.55
N PHE A 87 -5.14 0.55 4.48
CA PHE A 87 -5.03 -0.90 4.36
C PHE A 87 -5.49 -1.66 5.60
N ASP A 88 -5.28 -1.10 6.79
CA ASP A 88 -5.78 -1.69 8.03
C ASP A 88 -7.32 -1.67 8.06
N SER A 89 -7.95 -0.58 7.58
CA SER A 89 -9.41 -0.48 7.47
C SER A 89 -10.04 -1.48 6.48
N LEU A 90 -9.25 -1.96 5.51
CA LEU A 90 -9.63 -3.03 4.59
C LEU A 90 -9.50 -4.44 5.19
N GLY A 91 -9.09 -4.55 6.46
CA GLY A 91 -8.91 -5.82 7.14
C GLY A 91 -7.62 -6.55 6.75
N ILE A 92 -6.64 -5.85 6.18
CA ILE A 92 -5.32 -6.44 5.91
C ILE A 92 -4.57 -6.51 7.25
N PRO A 93 -4.32 -7.71 7.78
CA PRO A 93 -3.69 -7.85 9.08
C PRO A 93 -2.26 -7.32 9.02
N ARG A 94 -1.87 -6.56 10.04
CA ARG A 94 -0.46 -6.23 10.28
C ARG A 94 0.26 -7.52 10.66
N LEU A 95 1.33 -7.83 9.95
CA LEU A 95 2.16 -9.01 10.22
C LEU A 95 3.14 -8.72 11.37
N THR A 96 3.34 -7.45 11.68
CA THR A 96 4.14 -6.97 12.79
C THR A 96 3.24 -6.62 13.99
N VAL A 97 3.41 -7.34 15.09
CA VAL A 97 2.90 -6.95 16.40
C VAL A 97 3.93 -5.99 17.00
N ASN A 98 3.64 -4.69 16.98
CA ASN A 98 4.37 -3.76 17.84
C ASN A 98 3.84 -4.02 19.26
N ARG A 99 4.67 -4.63 20.11
CA ARG A 99 4.42 -4.71 21.56
C ARG A 99 4.71 -3.36 22.21
#